data_AF-M4C3N8-F1
#
_entry.id   AF-M4C3N8-F1
#
_cell.length_a   1.000
_cell.length_b   1.000
_cell.length_c   1.000
_cell.angle_alpha   90.00
_cell.angle_beta   90.00
_cell.angle_gamma   90.00
#
_symmetry.space_group_name_H-M   'P 1'
#
loop_
_entity.id
_entity.type
_entity.pdbx_description
1 polymer ?
#
loop_
_entity_poly.entity_id
_entity_poly.type
_entity_poly.pdbx_seq_one_letter_code
_entity_poly.pdbx_strand_id
1 'polypeptide(L)'
;MGPFPLQDNQPVSSVASSAVEFTQIVFLISDGRFDSDGRVRIRKLVETALERQQLIVLLVVDQGAAEGMSSQQQTSILDTQSVTFDKGKVRMVPYLENYPFPYYVLLPASTTLPEILSDSLRQWFEML
;
A
#
# COMPACT_ATOMS: atom_id res chain seq x y z
N MET A 1 50.75 -34.09 42.52
CA MET A 1 49.28 -34.17 42.33
C MET A 1 48.69 -32.83 42.73
N GLY A 2 48.55 -31.91 41.77
CA GLY A 2 47.77 -30.68 41.96
C GLY A 2 46.39 -30.86 41.31
N PRO A 3 45.31 -30.30 41.85
CA PRO A 3 44.01 -30.37 41.22
C PRO A 3 43.95 -29.44 40.00
N PHE A 4 43.33 -29.92 38.92
CA PHE A 4 42.99 -29.14 37.72
C PHE A 4 41.94 -28.06 38.07
N PRO A 5 42.04 -26.83 37.54
CA PRO A 5 40.98 -25.84 37.71
C PRO A 5 39.80 -26.15 36.77
N LEU A 6 38.58 -26.04 37.30
CA LEU A 6 37.33 -26.07 36.55
C LEU A 6 37.27 -24.80 35.67
N GLN A 7 37.17 -24.95 34.36
CA GLN A 7 36.89 -23.84 33.44
C GLN A 7 35.40 -23.45 33.53
N ASP A 8 35.15 -22.18 33.84
CA ASP A 8 33.83 -21.56 33.80
C ASP A 8 33.21 -21.63 32.40
N ASN A 9 32.00 -22.19 32.33
CA ASN A 9 31.19 -22.24 31.12
C ASN A 9 30.54 -20.87 30.89
N GLN A 10 31.18 -20.00 30.12
CA GLN A 10 30.58 -18.74 29.68
C GLN A 10 29.45 -19.01 28.67
N PRO A 11 28.29 -18.33 28.75
CA PRO A 11 27.22 -18.50 27.78
C PRO A 11 27.70 -18.00 26.41
N VAL A 12 27.66 -18.89 25.42
CA VAL A 12 27.82 -18.55 24.01
C VAL A 12 26.82 -17.46 23.65
N SER A 13 27.32 -16.26 23.36
CA SER A 13 26.53 -15.18 22.80
C SER A 13 25.93 -15.67 21.48
N SER A 14 24.61 -15.75 21.43
CA SER A 14 23.89 -16.00 20.18
C SER A 14 24.23 -14.87 19.22
N VAL A 15 24.88 -15.23 18.11
CA VAL A 15 25.02 -14.34 16.97
C VAL A 15 23.60 -14.09 16.50
N ALA A 16 23.02 -12.95 16.89
CA ALA A 16 21.82 -12.43 16.26
C ALA A 16 22.18 -12.28 14.79
N SER A 17 21.71 -13.21 13.97
CA SER A 17 21.65 -13.03 12.53
C SER A 17 20.92 -11.72 12.33
N SER A 18 21.61 -10.72 11.78
CA SER A 18 20.95 -9.52 11.25
C SER A 18 20.04 -10.03 10.13
N ALA A 19 18.83 -10.44 10.50
CA ALA A 19 17.77 -10.75 9.58
C ALA A 19 17.63 -9.50 8.72
N VAL A 20 18.05 -9.59 7.47
CA VAL A 20 17.90 -8.52 6.51
C VAL A 20 16.41 -8.22 6.47
N GLU A 21 16.01 -7.03 6.93
CA GLU A 21 14.64 -6.55 6.86
C GLU A 21 14.33 -6.30 5.38
N PHE A 22 13.75 -7.31 4.71
CA PHE A 22 13.35 -7.17 3.33
C PHE A 22 11.97 -6.51 3.28
N THR A 23 11.94 -5.22 2.93
CA THR A 23 10.69 -4.56 2.55
C THR A 23 10.41 -4.87 1.08
N GLN A 24 9.43 -5.72 0.80
CA GLN A 24 8.99 -6.00 -0.56
C GLN A 24 7.92 -4.98 -0.97
N ILE A 25 8.11 -4.30 -2.11
CA ILE A 25 7.11 -3.39 -2.66
C ILE A 25 6.30 -4.12 -3.74
N VAL A 26 4.98 -4.02 -3.67
CA VAL A 26 4.05 -4.59 -4.66
C VAL A 26 3.20 -3.47 -5.25
N PHE A 27 3.34 -3.23 -6.54
CA PHE A 27 2.49 -2.29 -7.27
C PHE A 27 1.27 -3.02 -7.84
N LEU A 28 0.08 -2.57 -7.46
CA LEU A 28 -1.18 -3.08 -7.99
C LEU A 28 -1.80 -2.03 -8.91
N ILE A 29 -2.06 -2.36 -10.17
CA ILE A 29 -2.66 -1.43 -11.14
C ILE A 29 -4.14 -1.74 -11.28
N SER A 30 -5.01 -0.76 -11.06
CA SER A 30 -6.47 -0.92 -11.13
C SER A 30 -7.16 0.41 -11.44
N ASP A 31 -8.45 0.40 -11.74
CA ASP A 31 -9.30 1.61 -11.78
C ASP A 31 -9.73 2.08 -10.37
N GLY A 32 -9.37 1.30 -9.34
CA GLY A 32 -9.57 1.64 -7.93
C GLY A 32 -11.02 1.51 -7.44
N ARG A 33 -11.92 0.92 -8.23
CA ARG A 33 -13.34 0.78 -7.86
C ARG A 33 -13.63 -0.60 -7.29
N PHE A 34 -13.96 -0.62 -6.00
CA PHE A 34 -14.34 -1.79 -5.22
C PHE A 34 -15.77 -1.63 -4.67
N ASP A 35 -16.50 -2.73 -4.64
CA ASP A 35 -17.80 -2.85 -3.98
C ASP A 35 -17.64 -2.95 -2.45
N SER A 36 -18.74 -2.86 -1.71
CA SER A 36 -18.70 -2.84 -0.24
C SER A 36 -18.11 -4.13 0.35
N ASP A 37 -18.42 -5.30 -0.21
CA ASP A 37 -17.88 -6.58 0.26
C ASP A 37 -16.39 -6.72 -0.10
N GLY A 38 -16.03 -6.36 -1.34
CA GLY A 38 -14.65 -6.33 -1.79
C GLY A 38 -13.77 -5.42 -0.94
N ARG A 39 -14.24 -4.23 -0.54
CA ARG A 39 -13.48 -3.32 0.34
C ARG A 39 -13.11 -3.95 1.69
N VAL A 40 -14.02 -4.72 2.29
CA VAL A 40 -13.77 -5.40 3.58
C VAL A 40 -12.75 -6.52 3.41
N ARG A 41 -12.90 -7.33 2.34
CA ARG A 41 -11.97 -8.42 2.04
C ARG A 41 -10.57 -7.91 1.71
N ILE A 42 -10.47 -6.89 0.87
CA ILE A 42 -9.19 -6.30 0.45
C ILE A 42 -8.48 -5.67 1.63
N ARG A 43 -9.18 -4.95 2.51
CA ARG A 43 -8.59 -4.38 3.73
C ARG A 43 -7.87 -5.45 4.56
N LYS A 44 -8.52 -6.59 4.81
CA LYS A 44 -7.90 -7.72 5.52
C LYS A 44 -6.66 -8.27 4.80
N LEU A 45 -6.71 -8.38 3.47
CA LEU A 45 -5.58 -8.85 2.68
C LEU A 45 -4.40 -7.86 2.74
N VAL A 46 -4.68 -6.56 2.69
CA VAL A 46 -3.66 -5.50 2.80
C VAL A 46 -3.03 -5.51 4.19
N GLU A 47 -3.81 -5.65 5.25
CA GLU A 47 -3.32 -5.80 6.62
C GLU A 47 -2.40 -7.02 6.75
N THR A 48 -2.81 -8.19 6.26
CA THR A 48 -1.97 -9.40 6.27
C THR A 48 -0.68 -9.24 5.46
N ALA A 49 -0.71 -8.51 4.34
CA ALA A 49 0.49 -8.25 3.54
C ALA A 49 1.46 -7.32 4.28
N LEU A 50 0.95 -6.29 4.95
CA LEU A 50 1.76 -5.39 5.79
C LEU A 50 2.42 -6.13 6.95
N GLU A 51 1.71 -7.07 7.61
CA GLU A 51 2.28 -7.96 8.63
C GLU A 51 3.45 -8.81 8.11
N ARG A 52 3.49 -9.06 6.80
CA ARG A 52 4.55 -9.80 6.11
C ARG A 52 5.63 -8.91 5.51
N GLN A 53 5.70 -7.64 5.92
CA GLN A 53 6.65 -6.65 5.39
C GLN A 53 6.51 -6.42 3.87
N GLN A 54 5.30 -6.59 3.35
CA GLN A 54 4.96 -6.32 1.96
C GLN A 54 4.20 -4.99 1.88
N LEU A 55 4.85 -3.98 1.33
CA LEU A 55 4.24 -2.67 1.06
C LEU A 55 3.46 -2.73 -0.24
N ILE A 56 2.14 -2.78 -0.15
CA ILE A 56 1.25 -2.72 -1.32
C ILE A 56 0.93 -1.26 -1.63
N VAL A 57 1.17 -0.85 -2.88
CA VAL A 57 0.84 0.47 -3.41
C VAL A 57 -0.14 0.29 -4.58
N LEU A 58 -1.34 0.86 -4.46
CA LEU A 58 -2.33 0.83 -5.52
C LEU A 58 -2.11 1.99 -6.50
N LEU A 59 -1.85 1.69 -7.76
CA LEU A 59 -1.81 2.63 -8.86
C LEU A 59 -3.20 2.67 -9.50
N VAL A 60 -3.93 3.75 -9.23
CA VAL A 60 -5.28 3.99 -9.73
C VAL A 60 -5.20 4.72 -11.05
N VAL A 61 -5.54 4.05 -12.16
CA VAL A 61 -5.59 4.68 -13.48
C VAL A 61 -6.97 5.30 -13.67
N ASP A 62 -7.03 6.63 -13.58
CA ASP A 62 -8.25 7.43 -13.71
C ASP A 62 -8.22 8.27 -14.98
N GLN A 63 -8.76 7.71 -16.06
CA GLN A 63 -8.88 8.40 -17.35
C GLN A 63 -9.84 9.60 -17.30
N GLY A 64 -10.74 9.67 -16.30
CA GLY A 64 -11.64 10.81 -16.10
C GLY A 64 -10.94 12.04 -15.53
N ALA A 65 -9.72 11.89 -15.00
CA ALA A 65 -8.93 13.00 -14.46
C ALA A 65 -8.11 13.75 -15.52
N ALA A 66 -8.04 13.27 -16.76
CA ALA A 66 -7.30 13.94 -17.83
C ALA A 66 -8.02 15.23 -18.27
N GLU A 67 -7.43 16.38 -17.96
CA GLU A 67 -7.95 17.70 -18.33
C GLU A 67 -8.21 17.79 -19.84
N GLY A 68 -9.45 18.11 -20.23
CA GLY A 68 -9.81 18.41 -21.62
C GLY A 68 -10.52 17.29 -22.41
N MET A 69 -10.69 16.09 -21.86
CA MET A 69 -11.48 15.02 -22.49
C MET A 69 -12.80 14.79 -21.74
N SER A 70 -13.72 15.75 -21.86
CA SER A 70 -15.15 15.59 -21.50
C SER A 70 -15.91 14.70 -22.50
N SER A 71 -15.28 13.63 -22.97
CA SER A 71 -15.93 12.56 -23.71
C SER A 71 -16.74 11.71 -22.74
N GLN A 72 -17.98 12.15 -22.52
CA GLN A 72 -19.14 11.39 -22.03
C GLN A 72 -18.89 9.89 -21.79
N GLN A 73 -18.39 9.49 -20.61
CA GLN A 73 -18.73 8.21 -19.95
C GLN A 73 -17.94 7.86 -18.69
N GLN A 74 -16.81 8.49 -18.38
CA GLN A 74 -16.04 8.15 -17.19
C GLN A 74 -15.93 9.34 -16.22
N THR A 75 -16.66 9.25 -15.11
CA THR A 75 -16.54 10.17 -13.97
C THR A 75 -15.24 9.85 -13.23
N SER A 76 -14.45 10.87 -12.85
CA SER A 76 -13.25 10.67 -12.03
C SER A 76 -13.58 9.95 -10.72
N ILE A 77 -12.63 9.16 -10.20
CA ILE A 77 -12.77 8.55 -8.88
C ILE A 77 -12.86 9.60 -7.76
N LEU A 78 -12.30 10.79 -7.98
CA LEU A 78 -12.34 11.93 -7.06
C LEU A 78 -13.75 12.51 -6.93
N ASP A 79 -14.50 12.55 -8.04
CA ASP A 79 -15.86 13.07 -8.07
C ASP A 79 -16.90 12.02 -7.64
N THR A 80 -16.49 10.76 -7.53
CA THR A 80 -17.38 9.65 -7.19
C THR A 80 -17.80 9.74 -5.71
N GLN A 81 -19.10 9.57 -5.46
CA GLN A 81 -19.66 9.50 -4.11
C GLN A 81 -20.00 8.04 -3.75
N SER A 82 -19.75 7.67 -2.50
CA SER A 82 -20.18 6.41 -1.90
C SER A 82 -21.35 6.67 -0.95
N VAL A 83 -22.27 5.71 -0.88
CA VAL A 83 -23.35 5.73 0.10
C VAL A 83 -22.89 5.02 1.37
N THR A 84 -23.05 5.66 2.53
CA THR A 84 -22.86 5.05 3.84
C THR A 84 -24.14 5.14 4.67
N PHE A 85 -24.39 4.11 5.48
CA PHE A 85 -25.55 4.05 6.38
C PHE A 85 -25.06 4.25 7.81
N ASP A 86 -25.32 5.42 8.38
CA ASP A 86 -25.01 5.73 9.78
C ASP A 86 -26.32 5.84 10.57
N LYS A 87 -26.56 4.92 11.49
CA LYS A 87 -27.75 4.88 12.37
C LYS A 87 -29.09 5.01 11.63
N GLY A 88 -29.19 4.37 10.47
CA GLY A 88 -30.40 4.40 9.63
C GLY A 88 -30.56 5.65 8.75
N LYS A 89 -29.59 6.57 8.77
CA LYS A 89 -29.55 7.71 7.84
C LYS A 89 -28.56 7.43 6.72
N VAL A 90 -29.02 7.67 5.49
CA VAL A 90 -28.20 7.62 4.28
C VAL A 90 -27.33 8.87 4.25
N ARG A 91 -26.01 8.71 4.17
CA ARG A 91 -25.05 9.79 3.93
C ARG A 91 -24.30 9.52 2.64
N MET A 92 -24.13 10.56 1.83
CA MET A 92 -23.19 10.55 0.72
C MET A 92 -21.84 11.00 1.26
N VAL A 93 -20.80 10.22 1.01
CA VAL A 93 -19.42 10.52 1.38
C VAL A 93 -18.51 10.37 0.16
N PRO A 94 -17.37 11.07 0.10
CA PRO A 94 -16.39 10.86 -0.97
C PRO A 94 -16.01 9.38 -1.09
N TYR A 95 -15.88 8.87 -2.32
CA TYR A 95 -15.60 7.45 -2.54
C TYR A 95 -14.27 6.97 -1.93
N LEU A 96 -13.28 7.86 -1.89
CA LEU A 96 -11.97 7.60 -1.27
C LEU A 96 -11.99 7.71 0.26
N GLU A 97 -13.14 8.03 0.88
CA GLU A 97 -13.28 7.96 2.32
C GLU A 97 -13.25 6.49 2.79
N ASN A 98 -12.45 6.19 3.82
CA ASN A 98 -12.26 4.85 4.37
C ASN A 98 -11.75 3.79 3.36
N TYR A 99 -11.01 4.23 2.35
CA TYR A 99 -10.47 3.39 1.28
C TYR A 99 -9.62 2.22 1.80
N PRO A 100 -9.67 1.02 1.18
CA PRO A 100 -9.03 -0.18 1.73
C PRO A 100 -7.51 -0.24 1.49
N PHE A 101 -6.97 0.67 0.66
CA PHE A 101 -5.52 0.81 0.46
C PHE A 101 -5.03 2.06 1.19
N PRO A 102 -4.08 1.94 2.13
CA PRO A 102 -3.48 3.09 2.80
C PRO A 102 -2.54 3.86 1.86
N TYR A 103 -1.95 3.19 0.88
CA TYR A 103 -1.03 3.78 -0.10
C TYR A 103 -1.61 3.61 -1.51
N TYR A 104 -1.93 4.73 -2.16
CA TYR A 104 -2.38 4.75 -3.54
C TYR A 104 -1.90 6.01 -4.27
N VAL A 105 -1.75 5.89 -5.59
CA VAL A 105 -1.39 6.99 -6.50
C VAL A 105 -2.46 7.09 -7.56
N LEU A 106 -2.99 8.30 -7.79
CA LEU A 106 -3.90 8.57 -8.89
C LEU A 106 -3.10 8.95 -10.13
N LEU A 107 -3.36 8.26 -11.24
CA LEU A 107 -2.69 8.44 -12.50
C LEU A 107 -3.71 8.84 -13.56
N PRO A 108 -3.55 9.99 -14.25
CA PRO A 108 -4.49 10.41 -15.30
C PRO A 108 -4.44 9.48 -16.53
N ALA A 109 -3.30 8.83 -16.77
CA ALA A 109 -3.12 7.87 -17.85
C ALA A 109 -2.10 6.80 -17.45
N SER A 110 -2.22 5.60 -18.02
CA SER A 110 -1.24 4.52 -17.79
C SER A 110 0.12 4.81 -18.44
N THR A 111 0.18 5.76 -19.39
CA THR A 111 1.41 6.16 -20.08
C THR A 111 2.34 7.00 -19.20
N THR A 112 1.82 7.69 -18.18
CA THR A 112 2.64 8.51 -17.26
C THR A 112 3.21 7.70 -16.09
N LEU A 113 2.76 6.45 -15.91
CA LEU A 113 3.18 5.56 -14.83
C LEU A 113 4.70 5.31 -14.79
N PRO A 114 5.38 4.98 -15.91
CA PRO A 114 6.81 4.70 -15.88
C PRO A 114 7.63 5.92 -15.46
N GLU A 115 7.23 7.11 -15.89
CA GLU A 115 7.90 8.37 -15.58
C GLU A 115 7.73 8.73 -14.09
N ILE A 116 6.48 8.80 -13.61
CA ILE A 116 6.17 9.11 -12.21
C ILE A 116 6.82 8.11 -11.25
N LEU A 117 6.80 6.81 -11.57
CA LEU A 117 7.42 5.80 -10.74
C LEU A 117 8.95 5.92 -10.73
N SER A 118 9.55 6.20 -11.89
CA SER A 118 11.01 6.36 -12.00
C SER A 118 11.49 7.56 -11.19
N ASP A 119 10.78 8.69 -11.28
CA ASP A 119 11.10 9.91 -10.54
C ASP A 119 10.91 9.73 -9.03
N SER A 120 9.79 9.09 -8.63
CA SER A 120 9.51 8.81 -7.21
C SER A 120 10.55 7.87 -6.60
N LEU A 121 10.93 6.81 -7.32
CA LEU A 121 11.97 5.88 -6.88
C LEU A 121 13.34 6.57 -6.80
N ARG A 122 13.71 7.37 -7.79
CA ARG A 122 14.95 8.17 -7.77
C ARG A 122 15.00 9.07 -6.55
N GLN A 123 13.94 9.85 -6.32
CA GLN A 123 13.86 10.74 -5.16
C GLN A 123 13.97 9.97 -3.85
N TRP A 124 13.37 8.78 -3.75
CA TRP A 124 13.51 7.93 -2.58
C TRP A 124 14.95 7.46 -2.36
N PHE A 125 15.65 7.01 -3.42
CA PHE A 125 17.05 6.60 -3.34
C PHE A 125 17.99 7.75 -2.97
N GLU A 126 17.68 8.99 -3.37
CA GLU A 126 18.47 10.17 -2.99
C GLU A 126 18.29 10.58 -1.53
N MET A 127 17.19 10.16 -0.89
CA MET A 127 16.93 10.41 0.53
C MET A 127 17.44 9.30 1.46
N LEU A 128 17.86 8.16 0.91
CA LEU A 128 18.53 7.07 1.65
C LEU A 128 20.00 7.43 1.93
#